data_AF-A0AA40W7J8-F1
#
_entry.id   AF-A0AA40W7J8-F1
#
_cell.length_a   1.000
_cell.length_b   1.000
_cell.length_c   1.000
_cell.angle_alpha   90.00
_cell.angle_beta   90.00
_cell.angle_gamma   90.00
#
_symmetry.space_group_name_H-M   'P 1'
#
loop_
_entity.id
_entity.type
_entity.pdbx_description
1 polymer ?
#
loop_
_entity_poly.entity_id
_entity_poly.type
_entity_poly.pdbx_seq_one_letter_code
_entity_poly.pdbx_strand_id
1 'polypeptide(L)'
;QLKDTFTYTIRDADGDVSTTTITVTINGHTDGVPGVTVPDANGADAGNVSIAENATQPVTGELTVSAPEGLATVKIGNVTLSVADLQALGTTPVVVNGTEGKLTLTG
;
A
#
# COMPACT_ATOMS: atom_id res chain seq x y z
N GLN A 1 11.81 21.42 2.27
CA GLN A 1 10.77 22.15 3.05
C GLN A 1 10.22 23.24 2.15
N LEU A 2 8.91 23.27 1.95
CA LEU A 2 8.24 24.28 1.12
C LEU A 2 7.64 25.33 2.05
N LYS A 3 7.71 26.61 1.67
CA LYS A 3 7.10 27.71 2.42
C LYS A 3 6.18 28.49 1.49
N ASP A 4 5.04 28.87 2.03
CA ASP A 4 4.11 29.80 1.41
C ASP A 4 4.01 31.05 2.28
N THR A 5 3.93 32.23 1.67
CA THR A 5 3.95 33.51 2.40
C THR A 5 2.85 34.42 1.88
N PHE A 6 1.96 34.80 2.79
CA PHE A 6 0.86 35.70 2.51
C PHE A 6 1.10 37.03 3.23
N THR A 7 1.13 38.12 2.47
CA THR A 7 1.18 39.47 3.01
C THR A 7 -0.23 39.98 3.21
N TYR A 8 -0.53 40.52 4.39
CA TYR A 8 -1.83 41.11 4.69
C TYR A 8 -1.68 42.50 5.31
N THR A 9 -2.66 43.34 5.00
CA THR A 9 -2.77 44.70 5.52
C THR A 9 -4.03 44.78 6.37
N ILE A 10 -3.87 45.20 7.63
CA ILE A 10 -4.97 45.51 8.56
C ILE A 10 -5.12 47.02 8.59
N ARG A 11 -6.37 47.49 8.61
CA ARG A 11 -6.74 48.91 8.73
C ARG A 11 -7.71 49.09 9.89
N ASP A 12 -7.49 50.07 10.76
CA ASP A 12 -8.42 50.41 11.84
C ASP A 12 -9.51 51.41 11.39
N ALA A 13 -10.33 51.87 12.33
CA ALA A 13 -11.53 52.65 12.05
C ALA A 13 -11.24 54.08 11.57
N ASP A 14 -10.10 54.65 11.94
CA ASP A 14 -9.61 55.96 11.52
C ASP A 14 -8.65 55.90 10.31
N GLY A 15 -8.26 54.70 9.89
CA GLY A 15 -7.71 54.44 8.56
C GLY A 15 -6.20 54.21 8.54
N ASP A 16 -5.58 54.06 9.70
CA ASP A 16 -4.17 53.67 9.79
C ASP A 16 -4.02 52.22 9.33
N VAL A 17 -2.94 51.96 8.59
CA VAL A 17 -2.67 50.63 8.03
C VAL A 17 -1.41 50.03 8.62
N SER A 18 -1.48 48.75 8.93
CA SER A 18 -0.31 47.95 9.28
C SER A 18 -0.24 46.74 8.37
N THR A 19 0.96 46.41 7.89
CA THR A 19 1.19 45.27 7.00
C THR A 19 2.12 44.27 7.67
N THR A 20 1.76 43.00 7.60
CA THR A 20 2.62 41.91 8.10
C THR A 20 2.41 40.65 7.26
N THR A 21 3.18 39.60 7.55
CA THR A 21 3.22 38.36 6.76
C THR A 21 2.85 37.15 7.61
N ILE A 22 2.02 36.27 7.05
CA ILE A 22 1.84 34.91 7.56
C ILE A 22 2.74 34.00 6.73
N THR A 23 3.63 33.28 7.40
CA THR A 23 4.42 32.23 6.77
C THR A 23 3.81 30.87 7.11
N VAL A 24 3.31 30.16 6.10
CA VAL A 24 2.90 28.76 6.22
C VAL A 24 4.08 27.88 5.86
N THR A 25 4.51 27.05 6.80
CA THR A 25 5.57 26.07 6.55
C THR A 25 4.93 24.72 6.21
N ILE A 26 5.20 24.22 5.01
CA ILE A 26 4.76 22.91 4.54
C ILE A 26 5.91 21.93 4.74
N ASN A 27 5.75 21.10 5.76
CA ASN A 27 6.61 19.95 6.01
C ASN A 27 6.08 18.76 5.21
N GLY A 28 6.40 18.72 3.92
CA GLY A 28 6.11 17.57 3.08
C GLY A 28 6.88 16.34 3.54
N HIS A 29 6.26 15.17 3.42
CA HIS A 29 6.90 13.87 3.56
C HIS A 29 7.14 13.28 2.17
N THR A 30 8.21 12.48 1.99
CA THR A 30 8.35 11.67 0.78
C THR A 30 7.75 10.32 1.10
N ASP A 31 6.58 10.05 0.52
CA ASP A 31 5.86 8.80 0.72
C ASP A 31 6.73 7.62 0.29
N GLY A 32 6.85 6.62 1.18
CA GLY A 32 7.55 5.38 0.86
C GLY A 32 6.80 4.60 -0.21
N VAL A 33 7.53 4.02 -1.17
CA VAL A 33 6.92 3.17 -2.19
C VAL A 33 6.34 1.90 -1.55
N PRO A 34 5.14 1.44 -1.97
CA PRO A 34 4.65 0.13 -1.57
C PRO A 34 5.61 -0.99 -2.01
N GLY A 35 5.81 -1.96 -1.14
CA GLY A 35 6.65 -3.13 -1.37
C GLY A 35 5.84 -4.42 -1.37
N VAL A 36 6.28 -5.37 -2.19
CA VAL A 36 5.76 -6.73 -2.20
C VAL A 36 6.94 -7.69 -2.21
N THR A 37 6.96 -8.60 -1.24
CA THR A 37 8.01 -9.62 -1.12
C THR A 37 7.38 -11.00 -1.08
N VAL A 38 7.90 -11.91 -1.90
CA VAL A 38 7.60 -13.34 -1.87
C VAL A 38 8.90 -14.06 -1.52
N PRO A 39 8.99 -14.75 -0.37
CA PRO A 39 10.15 -15.57 -0.05
C PRO A 39 10.38 -16.64 -1.12
N ASP A 40 11.64 -16.84 -1.49
CA ASP A 40 12.03 -17.96 -2.35
C ASP A 40 12.25 -19.21 -1.50
N ALA A 41 11.43 -20.23 -1.75
CA ALA A 41 11.52 -21.55 -1.14
C ALA A 41 12.07 -22.62 -2.11
N ASN A 42 12.49 -22.23 -3.33
CA ASN A 42 13.01 -23.11 -4.37
C ASN A 42 14.55 -23.08 -4.48
N GLY A 43 15.22 -22.28 -3.63
CA GLY A 43 16.67 -22.28 -3.51
C GLY A 43 17.37 -21.77 -4.78
N ALA A 44 18.13 -22.64 -5.45
CA ALA A 44 18.82 -22.28 -6.69
C ALA A 44 17.98 -22.54 -7.95
N ASP A 45 16.85 -23.22 -7.81
CA ASP A 45 15.97 -23.54 -8.92
C ASP A 45 15.12 -22.33 -9.32
N ALA A 46 14.61 -22.30 -10.55
CA ALA A 46 13.83 -21.17 -11.05
C ALA A 46 12.46 -21.04 -10.34
N GLY A 47 12.03 -19.80 -10.10
CA GLY A 47 10.75 -19.48 -9.46
C GLY A 47 10.79 -19.59 -7.94
N ASN A 48 9.74 -19.12 -7.25
CA ASN A 48 9.70 -19.10 -5.78
C ASN A 48 9.38 -20.46 -5.15
N VAL A 49 8.62 -21.31 -5.85
CA VAL A 49 8.25 -22.64 -5.38
C VAL A 49 7.88 -23.54 -6.55
N SER A 50 8.23 -24.82 -6.45
CA SER A 50 7.86 -25.84 -7.42
C SER A 50 6.55 -26.54 -7.02
N ILE A 51 5.69 -26.80 -8.00
CA ILE A 51 4.48 -27.60 -7.81
C ILE A 51 4.66 -28.90 -8.60
N ALA A 52 4.59 -30.04 -7.92
CA ALA A 52 4.67 -31.34 -8.56
C ALA A 52 3.36 -31.66 -9.32
N GLU A 53 3.48 -32.24 -10.51
CA GLU A 53 2.33 -32.55 -11.39
C GLU A 53 1.34 -33.55 -10.76
N ASN A 54 1.83 -34.39 -9.85
CA ASN A 54 1.07 -35.37 -9.10
C ASN A 54 0.87 -34.98 -7.62
N ALA A 55 1.02 -33.69 -7.29
CA ALA A 55 0.82 -33.21 -5.93
C ALA A 55 -0.62 -33.52 -5.48
N THR A 56 -0.75 -34.22 -4.36
CA THR A 56 -2.04 -34.50 -3.73
C THR A 56 -2.43 -33.44 -2.71
N GLN A 57 -1.46 -32.62 -2.27
CA GLN A 57 -1.64 -31.55 -1.29
C GLN A 57 -1.23 -30.21 -1.91
N PRO A 58 -1.90 -29.10 -1.51
CA PRO A 58 -1.50 -27.78 -1.96
C PRO A 58 -0.12 -27.40 -1.41
N VAL A 59 0.64 -26.67 -2.23
CA VAL A 59 1.84 -25.96 -1.79
C VAL A 59 1.42 -24.65 -1.14
N THR A 60 1.97 -24.36 0.04
CA THR A 60 1.72 -23.12 0.78
C THR A 60 2.93 -22.20 0.76
N GLY A 61 2.69 -20.91 0.95
CA GLY A 61 3.74 -19.89 1.01
C GLY A 61 3.19 -18.61 1.63
N GLU A 62 4.07 -17.64 1.79
CA GLU A 62 3.73 -16.32 2.32
C GLU A 62 4.03 -15.23 1.30
N LEU A 63 3.25 -14.16 1.36
CA LEU A 63 3.47 -12.90 0.67
C LEU A 63 3.43 -11.80 1.72
N THR A 64 4.47 -10.98 1.78
CA THR A 64 4.45 -9.77 2.62
C THR A 64 4.20 -8.55 1.75
N VAL A 65 3.23 -7.73 2.15
CA VAL A 65 2.95 -6.42 1.53
C VAL A 65 3.27 -5.34 2.53
N SER A 66 4.08 -4.35 2.13
CA SER A 66 4.36 -3.16 2.92
C SER A 66 3.83 -1.92 2.20
N ALA A 67 3.16 -1.05 2.93
CA ALA A 67 2.69 0.23 2.42
C ALA A 67 2.86 1.26 3.54
N PRO A 68 4.01 1.97 3.60
CA PRO A 68 4.36 2.82 4.73
C PRO A 68 3.34 3.91 5.06
N GLU A 69 2.67 4.44 4.03
CA GLU A 69 1.63 5.49 4.16
C GLU A 69 0.20 4.92 4.19
N GLY A 70 0.07 3.61 4.36
CA GLY A 70 -1.20 2.90 4.34
C GLY A 70 -1.46 2.16 3.03
N LEU A 71 -2.28 1.11 3.15
CA LEU A 71 -2.67 0.25 2.05
C LEU A 71 -4.10 0.59 1.65
N ALA A 72 -4.35 0.83 0.35
CA ALA A 72 -5.71 1.02 -0.14
C ALA A 72 -6.31 -0.32 -0.61
N THR A 73 -5.61 -0.98 -1.53
CA THR A 73 -6.03 -2.25 -2.12
C THR A 73 -4.82 -3.10 -2.52
N VAL A 74 -5.00 -4.42 -2.57
CA VAL A 74 -4.08 -5.36 -3.21
C VAL A 74 -4.79 -6.00 -4.39
N LYS A 75 -4.13 -6.03 -5.56
CA LYS A 75 -4.66 -6.70 -6.74
C LYS A 75 -3.83 -7.93 -7.07
N ILE A 76 -4.48 -9.09 -7.13
CA ILE A 76 -3.86 -10.38 -7.48
C ILE A 76 -4.63 -10.94 -8.67
N GLY A 77 -3.96 -10.97 -9.84
CA GLY A 77 -4.61 -11.33 -11.10
C GLY A 77 -5.77 -10.38 -11.43
N ASN A 78 -6.98 -10.94 -11.45
CA ASN A 78 -8.24 -10.23 -11.70
C ASN A 78 -9.02 -9.87 -10.42
N VAL A 79 -8.53 -10.25 -9.23
CA VAL A 79 -9.16 -9.98 -7.94
C VAL A 79 -8.53 -8.74 -7.31
N THR A 80 -9.36 -7.77 -6.94
CA THR A 80 -8.95 -6.60 -6.14
C THR A 80 -9.51 -6.77 -4.74
N LEU A 81 -8.63 -6.67 -3.74
CA LEU A 81 -8.93 -6.83 -2.32
C LEU A 81 -8.77 -5.48 -1.62
N SER A 82 -9.78 -5.07 -0.87
CA SER A 82 -9.67 -3.97 0.09
C SER A 82 -8.89 -4.40 1.33
N VAL A 83 -8.51 -3.45 2.17
CA VAL A 83 -7.90 -3.76 3.49
C VAL A 83 -8.82 -4.64 4.34
N ALA A 84 -10.13 -4.42 4.29
CA ALA A 84 -11.09 -5.22 5.04
C ALA A 84 -11.11 -6.68 4.56
N ASP A 85 -11.05 -6.90 3.24
CA ASP A 85 -10.98 -8.25 2.67
C ASP A 85 -9.71 -8.98 3.12
N LEU A 86 -8.57 -8.28 3.12
CA LEU A 86 -7.28 -8.82 3.57
C LEU A 86 -7.31 -9.21 5.05
N GLN A 87 -7.90 -8.37 5.91
CA GLN A 87 -8.05 -8.64 7.34
C GLN A 87 -9.02 -9.80 7.62
N ALA A 88 -9.96 -10.06 6.70
CA ALA A 88 -10.93 -11.13 6.84
C ALA A 88 -10.42 -12.49 6.36
N LEU A 89 -9.26 -12.59 5.69
CA LEU A 89 -8.78 -13.82 5.04
C LEU A 89 -8.65 -15.04 5.98
N GLY A 90 -8.42 -14.83 7.28
CA GLY A 90 -8.36 -15.92 8.26
C GLY A 90 -9.71 -16.61 8.53
N THR A 91 -10.83 -15.97 8.17
CA THR A 91 -12.18 -16.54 8.32
C THR A 91 -12.93 -16.63 6.99
N THR A 92 -12.59 -15.77 6.03
CA THR A 92 -13.19 -15.74 4.69
C THR A 92 -12.05 -15.80 3.65
N PRO A 93 -11.50 -16.98 3.36
CA PRO A 93 -10.47 -17.13 2.35
C PRO A 93 -10.94 -16.67 0.97
N VAL A 94 -10.05 -16.02 0.23
CA VAL A 94 -10.34 -15.59 -1.14
C VAL A 94 -9.65 -16.50 -2.14
N VAL A 95 -10.36 -16.81 -3.22
CA VAL A 95 -9.88 -17.68 -4.29
C VAL A 95 -9.61 -16.86 -5.54
N VAL A 96 -8.37 -16.92 -6.02
CA VAL A 96 -7.97 -16.39 -7.32
C VAL A 96 -7.77 -17.56 -8.29
N ASN A 97 -8.62 -17.64 -9.31
CA ASN A 97 -8.52 -18.66 -10.34
C ASN A 97 -7.53 -18.22 -11.42
N GLY A 98 -6.45 -18.99 -11.60
CA GLY A 98 -5.55 -18.89 -12.73
C GLY A 98 -5.94 -19.86 -13.85
N THR A 99 -5.20 -19.82 -14.97
CA THR A 99 -5.41 -20.75 -16.10
C THR A 99 -4.91 -22.16 -15.77
N GLU A 100 -3.83 -22.25 -15.00
CA GLU A 100 -3.14 -23.51 -14.67
C GLU A 100 -3.42 -24.01 -13.24
N GLY A 101 -4.27 -23.31 -12.48
CA GLY A 101 -4.52 -23.67 -11.10
C GLY A 101 -5.25 -22.60 -10.31
N LYS A 102 -5.33 -22.83 -9.00
CA LYS A 102 -6.06 -21.97 -8.06
C LYS A 102 -5.13 -21.51 -6.94
N LEU A 103 -5.04 -20.20 -6.73
CA LEU A 103 -4.42 -19.61 -5.56
C LEU A 103 -5.51 -19.34 -4.52
N THR A 104 -5.37 -19.92 -3.32
CA THR A 104 -6.25 -19.62 -2.18
C THR A 104 -5.48 -18.74 -1.21
N LEU A 105 -5.99 -17.54 -0.96
CA LEU A 105 -5.44 -16.58 -0.02
C LEU A 105 -6.06 -16.83 1.35
N THR A 106 -5.19 -17.02 2.33
CA THR A 106 -5.52 -17.24 3.73
C THR A 106 -4.68 -16.29 4.56
N GLY A 107 -5.26 -15.69 5.60
CA GLY A 107 -4.63 -14.68 6.46
C GLY A 107 -4.48 -15.16 7.89
#